data_AF-A0A958J213-F1
#
_entry.id   AF-A0A958J213-F1
#
_cell.length_a   1.000
_cell.length_b   1.000
_cell.length_c   1.000
_cell.angle_alpha   90.00
_cell.angle_beta   90.00
_cell.angle_gamma   90.00
#
_symmetry.space_group_name_H-M   'P 1'
#
loop_
_entity.id
_entity.type
_entity.pdbx_description
1 polymer ?
#
loop_
_entity_poly.entity_id
_entity_poly.type
_entity_poly.pdbx_seq_one_letter_code
_entity_poly.pdbx_strand_id
1 'polypeptide(L)' 'RNFKPAFTGGDIMKLLGIPPGKVVGQIKQAIVEAILDGDVANTYDECYAYFLKIKDSFLQ' A
#
# COMPACT_ATOMS: atom_id res chain seq x y z
N ARG A 1 -13.20 13.98 -7.77
CA ARG A 1 -12.19 13.00 -8.26
C ARG A 1 -12.47 11.67 -7.58
N ASN A 2 -12.69 10.60 -8.35
CA ASN A 2 -13.09 9.28 -7.83
C ASN A 2 -11.88 8.34 -7.84
N PHE A 3 -10.83 8.70 -7.08
CA PHE A 3 -9.60 7.91 -7.02
C PHE A 3 -9.87 6.59 -6.31
N LYS A 4 -9.74 5.49 -7.03
CA LYS A 4 -9.80 4.13 -6.49
C LYS A 4 -8.41 3.51 -6.63
N PRO A 5 -7.69 3.28 -5.52
CA PRO A 5 -6.40 2.61 -5.59
C PRO A 5 -6.60 1.16 -6.02
N ALA A 6 -5.75 0.67 -6.92
CA ALA A 6 -5.73 -0.73 -7.36
C ALA A 6 -5.30 -1.69 -6.24
N PHE A 7 -4.71 -1.16 -5.18
CA PHE A 7 -4.24 -1.89 -4.01
C PHE A 7 -4.91 -1.36 -2.74
N THR A 8 -5.47 -2.27 -1.94
CA THR A 8 -6.34 -1.92 -0.81
C THR A 8 -5.76 -2.30 0.54
N GLY A 9 -6.36 -1.80 1.61
CA GLY A 9 -6.04 -2.26 2.97
C GLY A 9 -6.31 -3.75 3.17
N GLY A 10 -7.29 -4.32 2.44
CA GLY A 10 -7.57 -5.75 2.43
C GLY A 10 -6.39 -6.57 1.91
N ASP A 11 -5.74 -6.07 0.86
CA ASP A 11 -4.56 -6.73 0.28
C ASP A 11 -3.38 -6.69 1.25
N ILE A 12 -3.14 -5.54 1.88
CA ILE A 12 -2.09 -5.39 2.91
C ILE A 12 -2.32 -6.37 4.07
N MET A 13 -3.55 -6.45 4.59
CA MET A 13 -3.90 -7.36 5.69
C MET A 13 -3.69 -8.82 5.30
N LYS A 14 -4.07 -9.21 4.07
CA LYS A 14 -3.85 -10.58 3.56
C LYS A 14 -2.37 -10.91 3.38
N LEU A 15 -1.60 -9.97 2.85
CA LEU A 15 -0.18 -10.15 2.55
C LEU A 15 0.69 -10.19 3.81
N LEU A 16 0.35 -9.41 4.82
CA LEU A 16 1.07 -9.36 6.09
C LEU A 16 0.51 -10.31 7.16
N GLY A 17 -0.71 -10.82 6.97
CA GLY A 17 -1.39 -11.63 7.98
C GLY A 17 -1.71 -10.86 9.27
N ILE A 18 -1.81 -9.52 9.19
CA ILE A 18 -2.04 -8.65 10.36
C ILE A 18 -3.48 -8.12 10.40
N PRO A 19 -4.05 -7.89 11.61
CA PRO A 19 -5.34 -7.23 11.76
C PRO A 19 -5.29 -5.77 11.29
N PRO A 20 -6.46 -5.15 11.05
CA PRO A 20 -6.54 -3.72 10.76
C PRO A 20 -5.90 -2.92 11.92
N GLY A 21 -5.03 -1.97 11.57
CA GLY A 21 -4.29 -1.18 12.55
C GLY A 21 -3.49 -0.05 11.92
N LYS A 22 -2.71 0.64 12.75
CA LYS A 22 -1.91 1.80 12.34
C LYS A 22 -0.95 1.47 11.19
N VAL A 23 -0.28 0.32 11.26
CA VAL A 23 0.65 -0.18 10.23
C VAL A 23 -0.03 -0.28 8.86
N VAL A 24 -1.21 -0.90 8.79
CA VAL A 24 -1.98 -1.02 7.53
C VAL A 24 -2.34 0.36 6.98
N GLY A 25 -2.73 1.28 7.86
CA GLY A 25 -3.04 2.67 7.50
C GLY A 25 -1.82 3.39 6.90
N GLN A 26 -0.66 3.28 7.53
CA GLN A 26 0.58 3.92 7.08
C GLN A 26 1.04 3.37 5.72
N ILE A 27 1.01 2.05 5.53
CA ILE A 27 1.37 1.41 4.26
C ILE A 27 0.41 1.85 3.15
N LYS A 28 -0.90 1.84 3.42
CA LYS A 28 -1.92 2.30 2.46
C LYS A 28 -1.69 3.75 2.07
N GLN A 29 -1.43 4.62 3.04
CA GLN A 29 -1.16 6.04 2.83
C GLN A 29 0.05 6.24 1.91
N ALA A 30 1.17 5.56 2.21
CA ALA A 30 2.40 5.64 1.42
C ALA A 30 2.21 5.19 -0.03
N ILE A 31 1.41 4.14 -0.27
CA ILE A 31 1.08 3.68 -1.63
C ILE A 31 0.22 4.72 -2.36
N VAL A 32 -0.79 5.29 -1.69
CA VAL A 32 -1.66 6.31 -2.30
C VAL A 32 -0.86 7.56 -2.65
N GLU A 33 0.00 8.02 -1.75
CA GLU A 33 0.88 9.18 -2.00
C GLU A 33 1.80 8.92 -3.19
N ALA A 34 2.49 7.77 -3.23
CA ALA A 34 3.34 7.41 -4.36
C ALA A 34 2.57 7.35 -5.71
N ILE A 35 1.29 6.96 -5.70
CA ILE A 35 0.45 6.99 -6.91
C ILE A 35 0.08 8.43 -7.30
N LEU A 36 -0.23 9.28 -6.32
CA LEU A 36 -0.60 10.67 -6.57
C LEU A 36 0.59 11.50 -7.04
N ASP A 37 1.79 11.19 -6.54
CA ASP A 37 3.05 11.83 -6.92
C ASP A 37 3.59 11.32 -8.28
N GLY A 38 3.07 10.17 -8.76
CA GLY A 38 3.44 9.58 -10.03
C GLY A 38 4.64 8.62 -9.97
N ASP A 39 5.12 8.32 -8.76
CA ASP A 39 6.20 7.37 -8.51
C ASP A 39 5.77 5.91 -8.75
N VAL A 40 4.50 5.60 -8.51
CA VAL A 40 3.92 4.26 -8.64
C VAL A 40 2.68 4.32 -9.52
N ALA A 41 2.59 3.48 -10.55
CA ALA A 41 1.37 3.43 -11.34
C ALA A 41 0.20 2.85 -10.52
N ASN A 42 -1.03 3.32 -10.75
CA ASN A 42 -2.24 2.78 -10.11
C ASN A 42 -2.63 1.39 -10.67
N THR A 43 -1.71 0.44 -10.61
CA THR A 43 -1.86 -0.95 -11.02
C THR A 43 -1.48 -1.85 -9.84
N TYR A 44 -2.07 -3.04 -9.80
CA TYR A 44 -1.83 -3.96 -8.68
C TYR A 44 -0.34 -4.33 -8.55
N ASP A 45 0.32 -4.64 -9.67
CA ASP A 45 1.71 -5.11 -9.69
C ASP A 45 2.69 -4.05 -9.21
N GLU A 46 2.55 -2.81 -9.67
CA GLU A 46 3.40 -1.69 -9.24
C GLU A 46 3.18 -1.36 -7.76
N CYS A 47 1.92 -1.33 -7.32
CA CYS A 47 1.59 -1.12 -5.91
C CYS A 47 2.12 -2.25 -5.01
N TYR A 48 2.04 -3.50 -5.47
CA TYR A 48 2.55 -4.66 -4.76
C TYR A 48 4.07 -4.64 -4.68
N ALA A 49 4.76 -4.31 -5.77
CA ALA A 49 6.21 -4.15 -5.79
C ALA A 49 6.67 -3.04 -4.84
N TYR A 50 5.97 -1.90 -4.84
CA TYR A 50 6.25 -0.81 -3.90
C TYR A 50 5.97 -1.23 -2.45
N PHE A 51 4.84 -1.89 -2.18
CA PHE A 51 4.51 -2.48 -0.89
C PHE A 51 5.64 -3.38 -0.37
N LEU A 52 6.17 -4.29 -1.20
CA LEU A 52 7.27 -5.18 -0.81
C LEU A 52 8.55 -4.41 -0.43
N LYS A 53 8.81 -3.26 -1.04
CA LYS A 53 9.96 -2.39 -0.71
C LYS A 53 9.78 -1.68 0.62
N ILE A 54 8.56 -1.23 0.94
CA ILE A 54 8.30 -0.41 2.14
C ILE A 54 7.89 -1.23 3.36
N LYS A 55 7.34 -2.45 3.20
CA LYS A 55 6.76 -3.23 4.30
C LYS A 55 7.75 -3.46 5.45
N ASP A 56 9.03 -3.65 5.13
CA ASP A 56 10.06 -3.96 6.12
C ASP A 56 10.36 -2.76 7.03
N SER A 57 10.16 -1.53 6.52
CA SER A 57 10.28 -0.29 7.30
C SER A 57 9.17 -0.12 8.34
N PHE A 58 8.03 -0.80 8.18
CA PHE A 58 6.87 -0.70 9.07
C PHE A 58 6.70 -1.90 10.01
N LEU A 59 7.52 -2.94 9.86
CA LEU A 59 7.46 -4.18 10.65
C LEU A 59 8.62 -4.30 11.66
N GLN A 60 9.33 -3.20 11.95
CA GLN A 60 10.38 -3.16 12.97
C GLN A 60 9.83 -3.15 14.40
#